data_AF-A0A2V9R3K6-F1
#
_entry.id   AF-A0A2V9R3K6-F1
#
_cell.length_a   1.000
_cell.length_b   1.000
_cell.length_c   1.000
_cell.angle_alpha   90.00
_cell.angle_beta   90.00
_cell.angle_gamma   90.00
#
_symmetry.space_group_name_H-M   'P 1'
#
loop_
_entity.id
_entity.type
_entity.pdbx_description
1 polymer ?
#
loop_
_entity_poly.entity_id
_entity_poly.type
_entity_poly.pdbx_seq_one_letter_code
_entity_poly.pdbx_strand_id
1 'polypeptide(L)'
;FGKPFKPVRTAFTTACKHANLTGVTPHTLRHTFASRLGMTGANDRTLQALERWKEPKMIQRYTHLSETHLAETVEKIGQNFTTLFTTSKVQSA
;
A
#
# COMPACT_ATOMS: atom_id res chain seq x y z
N PHE A 1 -16.56 3.35 35.43
CA PHE A 1 -16.17 2.04 34.87
C PHE A 1 -16.97 1.78 33.60
N GLY A 2 -16.30 1.71 32.44
CA GLY A 2 -16.95 1.55 31.14
C GLY A 2 -17.36 0.10 30.88
N LYS A 3 -18.50 -0.09 30.22
CA LYS A 3 -18.99 -1.42 29.84
C LYS A 3 -18.00 -2.08 28.86
N PRO A 4 -17.79 -3.40 28.94
CA PRO A 4 -16.91 -4.10 28.00
C PRO A 4 -17.42 -3.93 26.57
N PHE A 5 -16.47 -3.84 25.63
CA PHE A 5 -16.77 -3.70 24.22
C PHE A 5 -17.60 -4.90 23.74
N LYS A 6 -18.66 -4.62 22.96
CA LYS A 6 -19.43 -5.68 22.32
C LYS A 6 -18.56 -6.41 21.29
N PRO A 7 -18.77 -7.72 21.09
CA PRO A 7 -17.97 -8.49 20.14
C PRO A 7 -18.14 -7.93 18.72
N VAL A 8 -17.02 -7.56 18.09
CA VAL A 8 -16.97 -6.98 16.72
C VAL A 8 -17.47 -7.98 15.68
N ARG A 9 -17.43 -9.29 15.96
CA ARG A 9 -17.92 -10.35 15.06
C ARG A 9 -19.34 -10.09 14.58
N THR A 10 -20.27 -9.69 15.45
CA THR A 10 -21.68 -9.51 15.08
C THR A 10 -21.87 -8.31 14.16
N ALA A 11 -21.17 -7.20 14.41
CA ALA A 11 -21.20 -6.04 13.52
C ALA A 11 -20.59 -6.37 12.15
N PHE A 12 -19.48 -7.11 12.14
CA PHE A 12 -18.78 -7.52 10.93
C PHE A 12 -19.64 -8.48 10.07
N THR A 13 -20.28 -9.49 10.67
CA THR A 13 -21.14 -10.42 9.91
C THR A 13 -22.36 -9.72 9.33
N THR A 14 -22.97 -8.79 10.07
CA THR A 14 -24.07 -7.97 9.54
C THR A 14 -23.60 -7.11 8.36
N ALA A 15 -22.44 -6.47 8.46
CA ALA A 15 -21.86 -5.70 7.36
C ALA A 15 -21.59 -6.57 6.12
N CYS A 16 -21.01 -7.76 6.29
CA CYS A 16 -20.81 -8.71 5.18
C CYS A 16 -22.11 -9.14 4.53
N LYS A 17 -23.18 -9.39 5.32
CA LYS A 17 -24.52 -9.72 4.79
C LYS A 17 -25.09 -8.56 3.96
N HIS A 18 -24.98 -7.33 4.44
CA HIS A 18 -25.46 -6.15 3.73
C HIS A 18 -24.67 -5.91 2.43
N ALA A 19 -23.38 -6.21 2.42
CA ALA A 19 -22.51 -6.13 1.25
C ALA A 19 -22.60 -7.35 0.33
N ASN A 20 -23.45 -8.34 0.64
CA ASN A 20 -23.61 -9.59 -0.10
C ASN A 20 -22.29 -10.38 -0.29
N LEU A 21 -21.41 -10.33 0.71
CA LEU A 21 -20.09 -10.97 0.70
C LEU A 21 -20.12 -12.30 1.48
N THR A 22 -19.65 -13.38 0.85
CA THR A 22 -19.52 -14.71 1.46
C THR A 22 -18.05 -15.08 1.67
N GLY A 23 -17.76 -15.82 2.75
CA GLY A 23 -16.39 -16.29 3.05
C GLY A 23 -15.39 -15.21 3.49
N VAL A 24 -15.82 -13.95 3.66
CA VAL A 24 -14.93 -12.86 4.08
C VAL A 24 -14.71 -12.90 5.58
N THR A 25 -13.44 -12.84 5.97
CA THR A 25 -13.02 -12.71 7.38
C THR A 25 -12.30 -11.38 7.58
N PRO A 26 -12.12 -10.92 8.84
CA PRO A 26 -11.26 -9.76 9.11
C PRO A 26 -9.84 -9.92 8.54
N HIS A 27 -9.35 -11.16 8.40
CA HIS A 27 -8.07 -11.45 7.77
C HIS A 27 -8.08 -11.16 6.25
N THR A 28 -9.19 -11.44 5.57
CA THR A 28 -9.38 -11.09 4.15
C THR A 28 -9.32 -9.58 3.93
N LEU A 29 -9.94 -8.79 4.84
CA LEU A 29 -9.87 -7.33 4.78
C LEU A 29 -8.44 -6.83 4.99
N ARG A 30 -7.71 -7.45 5.91
CA ARG A 30 -6.30 -7.13 6.15
C ARG A 30 -5.45 -7.38 4.90
N HIS A 31 -5.67 -8.49 4.19
CA HIS A 31 -5.00 -8.72 2.91
C HIS A 31 -5.37 -7.68 1.85
N THR A 32 -6.63 -7.26 1.81
CA THR A 32 -7.08 -6.20 0.88
C THR A 32 -6.40 -4.86 1.18
N PHE A 33 -6.21 -4.53 2.46
CA PHE A 33 -5.47 -3.35 2.90
C PHE A 33 -4.00 -3.42 2.46
N ALA A 34 -3.32 -4.54 2.72
CA ALA A 34 -1.94 -4.77 2.28
C ALA A 34 -1.78 -4.62 0.76
N SER A 35 -2.66 -5.26 -0.04
CA SER A 35 -2.62 -5.17 -1.50
C SER A 35 -2.81 -3.74 -2.00
N ARG A 36 -3.78 -3.00 -1.44
CA ARG A 36 -4.01 -1.60 -1.83
C ARG A 36 -2.84 -0.71 -1.48
N LEU A 37 -2.23 -0.92 -0.32
CA LEU A 37 -1.09 -0.13 0.13
C LEU A 37 0.18 -0.44 -0.70
N GLY A 38 0.38 -1.71 -1.09
CA GLY A 38 1.40 -2.10 -2.06
C GLY A 38 1.20 -1.43 -3.42
N MET A 39 -0.04 -1.39 -3.93
CA MET A 39 -0.37 -0.73 -5.20
C MET A 39 -0.14 0.79 -5.18
N THR A 40 -0.23 1.44 -4.02
CA THR A 40 0.10 2.88 -3.89
C THR A 40 1.61 3.17 -3.90
N GLY A 41 2.46 2.15 -4.08
CA GLY A 41 3.91 2.31 -4.10
C GLY A 41 4.53 2.53 -2.72
N ALA A 42 3.84 2.09 -1.66
CA ALA A 42 4.37 2.19 -0.30
C ALA A 42 5.59 1.28 -0.12
N ASN A 43 6.65 1.80 0.49
CA ASN A 43 7.86 1.04 0.80
C ASN A 43 7.54 -0.13 1.76
N ASP A 44 8.13 -1.29 1.49
CA ASP A 44 8.00 -2.54 2.27
C ASP A 44 8.16 -2.34 3.78
N ARG A 45 9.10 -1.48 4.19
CA ARG A 45 9.33 -1.19 5.61
C ARG A 45 8.15 -0.45 6.25
N THR A 46 7.48 0.41 5.49
CA THR A 46 6.28 1.13 5.92
C THR A 46 5.09 0.19 6.01
N LEU A 47 4.92 -0.69 5.01
CA LEU A 47 3.93 -1.77 5.04
C LEU A 47 4.12 -2.65 6.28
N GLN A 48 5.36 -3.06 6.56
CA GLN A 48 5.68 -3.89 7.71
C GLN A 48 5.32 -3.24 9.05
N ALA A 49 5.61 -1.94 9.20
CA ALA A 49 5.31 -1.18 10.41
C ALA A 49 3.80 -0.99 10.63
N LEU A 50 3.05 -0.71 9.57
CA LEU A 50 1.60 -0.50 9.61
C LEU A 50 0.84 -1.80 9.86
N GLU A 51 1.27 -2.87 9.22
CA GLU A 51 0.69 -4.20 9.41
C GLU A 51 1.16 -4.84 10.73
N ARG A 52 2.32 -4.47 11.27
CA ARG A 52 3.03 -5.20 12.35
C ARG A 52 3.39 -6.63 11.96
N TRP A 53 3.85 -6.84 10.74
CA TRP A 53 4.35 -8.15 10.33
C TRP A 53 5.70 -8.44 10.95
N LYS A 54 5.81 -9.62 11.57
CA LYS A 54 7.03 -10.08 12.25
C LYS A 54 8.21 -10.26 11.28
N GLU A 55 7.94 -10.66 10.05
CA GLU A 55 8.95 -11.03 9.06
C GLU A 55 8.71 -10.33 7.72
N PRO A 56 9.77 -9.81 7.07
CA PRO A 56 9.66 -9.18 5.75
C PRO A 56 9.16 -10.14 4.67
N LYS A 57 9.37 -11.45 4.84
CA LYS A 57 8.90 -12.49 3.92
C LYS A 57 7.38 -12.52 3.76
N MET A 58 6.62 -12.01 4.75
CA MET A 58 5.16 -11.88 4.63
C MET A 58 4.74 -10.82 3.61
N ILE A 59 5.58 -9.81 3.38
CA ILE A 59 5.35 -8.70 2.45
C ILE A 59 5.54 -9.18 1.01
N GLN A 60 6.41 -10.17 0.78
CA GLN A 60 6.72 -10.71 -0.56
C GLN A 60 5.50 -11.22 -1.34
N ARG A 61 4.42 -11.57 -0.64
CA ARG A 61 3.14 -11.99 -1.25
C ARG A 61 2.33 -10.84 -1.85
N TYR A 62 2.68 -9.60 -1.49
CA TYR A 62 1.99 -8.37 -1.88
C TYR A 62 2.89 -7.44 -2.69
N THR A 63 4.21 -7.60 -2.58
CA THR A 63 5.21 -6.93 -3.42
C THR A 63 5.38 -7.66 -4.74
N HIS A 64 4.28 -7.85 -5.47
CA HIS A 64 4.42 -7.85 -6.92
C HIS A 64 4.80 -6.42 -7.24
N LEU A 65 6.11 -6.14 -7.19
CA LEU A 65 6.74 -4.88 -7.57
C LEU A 65 6.03 -4.46 -8.85
N SER A 66 5.08 -3.53 -8.75
CA SER A 66 4.36 -3.12 -9.93
C SER A 66 5.45 -2.53 -10.82
N GLU A 67 5.53 -2.98 -12.06
CA GLU A 67 6.54 -2.47 -13.00
C GLU A 67 6.54 -0.93 -13.03
N THR A 68 5.39 -0.33 -12.71
CA THR A 68 5.20 1.09 -12.42
C THR A 68 6.03 1.63 -11.25
N HIS A 69 6.17 0.95 -10.12
CA HIS A 69 7.01 1.41 -9.01
C HIS A 69 8.52 1.36 -9.35
N LEU A 70 8.95 0.37 -10.12
CA LEU A 70 10.32 0.31 -10.65
C LEU A 70 10.55 1.46 -11.64
N ALA A 71 9.63 1.68 -12.57
CA ALA A 71 9.70 2.76 -13.55
C ALA A 71 9.72 4.14 -12.87
N GLU A 72 8.82 4.38 -11.91
CA GLU A 72 8.78 5.62 -11.13
C GLU A 72 10.05 5.85 -10.29
N THR A 73 10.65 4.78 -9.75
CA THR A 73 11.88 4.90 -8.97
C THR A 73 13.07 5.29 -9.86
N VAL A 74 13.17 4.70 -11.05
CA VAL A 74 14.17 5.08 -12.06
C VAL A 74 13.93 6.52 -12.55
N GLU A 75 12.69 6.89 -12.78
CA GLU A 75 12.33 8.26 -13.20
C GLU A 75 12.67 9.30 -12.13
N LYS A 76 12.45 8.98 -10.84
CA LYS A 76 12.86 9.83 -9.70
C LYS A 76 14.37 10.03 -9.62
N ILE A 77 15.18 9.03 -9.98
CA ILE A 77 16.64 9.18 -10.08
C ILE A 77 16.99 10.18 -11.21
N GLY A 78 16.31 10.07 -12.36
CA GLY A 78 16.49 10.97 -13.49
C GLY A 78 16.13 12.43 -13.19
N GLN A 79 15.07 12.68 -12.41
CA GLN A 79 14.67 14.03 -12.01
C GLN A 79 15.59 14.66 -10.95
N ASN A 80 16.15 13.85 -10.06
CA ASN A 80 17.12 14.32 -9.07
C ASN A 80 18.52 14.55 -9.67
N PHE A 81 18.76 14.09 -10.90
CA PHE A 81 19.92 14.48 -11.70
C PHE A 81 19.69 15.90 -12.25
N THR A 82 19.80 16.90 -11.37
CA THR A 82 19.87 18.32 -11.73
C THR A 82 20.96 18.51 -12.79
N THR A 83 20.52 18.68 -14.04
CA THR A 83 20.99 19.66 -15.04
C THR A 83 22.43 20.16 -14.93
N LEU A 84 23.42 19.28 -14.85
CA LEU A 84 24.83 19.65 -15.09
C LEU A 84 25.20 19.63 -16.58
N PHE A 85 24.32 19.11 -17.44
CA PHE A 85 24.61 18.91 -18.86
C PHE A 85 23.58 19.50 -19.85
N THR A 86 22.52 20.16 -19.39
CA THR A 86 21.63 20.91 -20.29
C THR A 86 22.03 22.37 -20.27
N THR A 87 22.65 22.80 -21.38
CA THR A 87 22.85 24.19 -21.75
C THR A 87 21.50 24.91 -21.81
N SER A 88 21.51 26.19 -21.44
CA SER A 88 20.35 27.09 -21.41
C SER A 88 19.47 26.94 -22.65
N LYS A 89 18.16 26.83 -22.44
CA LYS A 89 17.16 27.05 -23.48
C LYS A 89 17.42 28.44 -24.09
N VAL A 90 17.87 28.47 -25.34
CA VAL A 90 18.04 29.69 -26.14
C VAL A 90 16.71 30.44 -26.15
N GLN A 91 16.69 31.59 -25.50
CA GLN A 91 15.61 32.56 -25.57
C GLN A 91 15.66 33.19 -26.96
N SER A 92 14.70 32.85 -27.81
CA SER A 92 14.52 33.44 -29.15
C SER A 92 13.29 34.35 -29.10
N ALA A 93 13.44 35.50 -29.76
CA ALA A 93 12.60 36.70 -29.78
C ALA A 93 11.12 36.50 -30.13
#